data_AF-A0A2D6FGN7-F1
#
_entry.id   AF-A0A2D6FGN7-F1
#
_cell.length_a   1.000
_cell.length_b   1.000
_cell.length_c   1.000
_cell.angle_alpha   90.00
_cell.angle_beta   90.00
_cell.angle_gamma   90.00
#
_symmetry.space_group_name_H-M   'P 1'
#
loop_
_entity.id
_entity.type
_entity.pdbx_description
1 polymer ?
#
loop_
_entity_poly.entity_id
_entity_poly.type
_entity_poly.pdbx_seq_one_letter_code
_entity_poly.pdbx_strand_id
1 'polypeptide(L)'
;MKRGDIGRKLLIPFLVWAVAPAAAVPLPLVCELTSEESPSIKIRLTERTTGSLNGELIQNGSALGVFQSGKPKRGKDPWWSFQQDKKSSKGISVFFKGTELWNPHRRLPKPQDSNRVLFAGLAAALWNWDSTEQRSVFRGNIDLLKAAGGLWSISSQCVGGRIVDG
;
A
#
# COMPACT_ATOMS: atom_id res chain seq x y z
N MET A 1 50.29 39.00 -58.06
CA MET A 1 49.71 37.67 -58.36
C MET A 1 49.10 37.15 -57.06
N LYS A 2 47.78 37.23 -56.88
CA LYS A 2 46.71 36.26 -57.25
C LYS A 2 46.46 35.21 -56.15
N ARG A 3 45.15 34.96 -55.94
CA ARG A 3 44.46 33.94 -55.12
C ARG A 3 44.54 34.21 -53.61
N GLY A 4 43.46 34.57 -52.91
CA GLY A 4 42.06 34.25 -53.09
C GLY A 4 41.79 32.88 -52.50
N ASP A 5 41.16 32.83 -51.32
CA ASP A 5 40.34 31.68 -50.98
C ASP A 5 39.18 32.04 -50.05
N ILE A 6 38.01 31.55 -50.46
CA ILE A 6 36.69 31.82 -49.92
C ILE A 6 36.37 30.67 -48.96
N GLY A 7 36.50 30.93 -47.66
CA GLY A 7 36.08 30.01 -46.61
C GLY A 7 34.61 30.18 -46.25
N ARG A 8 33.71 29.78 -47.16
CA ARG A 8 32.28 29.57 -46.89
C ARG A 8 32.14 28.33 -45.99
N LYS A 9 31.08 28.28 -45.16
CA LYS A 9 30.55 27.15 -44.33
C LYS A 9 30.76 27.40 -42.83
N LEU A 10 29.79 27.22 -41.93
CA LEU A 10 28.42 26.73 -41.99
C LEU A 10 27.77 27.32 -40.72
N LEU A 11 26.70 28.12 -40.83
CA LEU A 11 25.86 28.41 -39.66
C LEU A 11 25.15 27.10 -39.33
N ILE A 12 25.60 26.41 -38.29
CA ILE A 12 24.93 25.23 -37.75
C ILE A 12 23.75 25.74 -36.94
N PRO A 13 22.48 25.55 -37.37
CA PRO A 13 21.38 25.80 -36.48
C PRO A 13 21.41 24.71 -35.41
N PHE A 14 21.75 25.10 -34.18
CA PHE A 14 21.52 24.25 -33.00
C PHE A 14 20.01 24.11 -32.83
N LEU A 15 19.43 23.06 -33.43
CA LEU A 15 18.12 22.55 -33.06
C LEU A 15 18.25 21.90 -31.68
N VAL A 16 18.04 22.71 -30.64
CA VAL A 16 17.82 22.21 -29.28
C VAL A 16 16.44 21.56 -29.29
N TRP A 17 16.41 20.25 -29.48
CA TRP A 17 15.19 19.48 -29.29
C TRP A 17 14.93 19.46 -27.77
N ALA A 18 14.04 20.33 -27.31
CA ALA A 18 13.56 20.30 -25.95
C ALA A 18 12.77 18.99 -25.76
N VAL A 19 13.46 17.94 -25.31
CA VAL A 19 12.80 16.75 -24.79
C VAL A 19 12.10 17.22 -23.52
N ALA A 20 10.80 17.47 -23.60
CA ALA A 20 10.00 17.73 -22.42
C ALA A 20 10.27 16.59 -21.43
N PRO A 21 10.63 16.87 -20.17
CA PRO A 21 10.76 15.82 -19.19
C PRO A 21 9.43 15.07 -19.17
N ALA A 22 9.47 13.77 -19.44
CA ALA A 22 8.30 12.93 -19.29
C ALA A 22 7.83 13.09 -17.85
N ALA A 23 6.75 13.86 -17.67
CA ALA A 23 6.12 14.00 -16.37
C ALA A 23 5.76 12.58 -15.93
N ALA A 24 6.43 12.09 -14.89
CA ALA A 24 6.14 10.78 -14.33
C ALA A 24 4.68 10.81 -13.89
N VAL A 25 3.80 10.18 -14.68
CA VAL A 25 2.41 9.99 -14.31
C VAL A 25 2.45 9.26 -12.97
N PRO A 26 1.87 9.83 -11.89
CA PRO A 26 1.83 9.13 -10.62
C PRO A 26 1.15 7.79 -10.86
N LEU A 27 1.92 6.71 -10.77
CA LEU A 27 1.38 5.36 -10.91
C LEU A 27 0.18 5.26 -9.96
N PRO A 28 -0.96 4.73 -10.41
CA PRO A 28 -2.14 4.63 -9.56
C PRO A 28 -1.73 3.91 -8.27
N LEU A 29 -1.88 4.59 -7.13
CA LEU A 29 -1.46 4.15 -5.79
C LEU A 29 -2.40 3.04 -5.25
N VAL A 30 -2.91 2.18 -6.12
CA VAL A 30 -3.78 1.08 -5.73
C VAL A 30 -2.90 -0.06 -5.23
N CYS A 31 -2.89 -0.22 -3.92
CA CYS A 31 -2.28 -1.34 -3.25
C CYS A 31 -3.38 -2.28 -2.77
N GLU A 32 -3.48 -3.45 -3.40
CA GLU A 32 -4.39 -4.51 -2.97
C GLU A 32 -3.69 -5.50 -2.04
N LEU A 33 -4.33 -5.79 -0.91
CA LEU A 33 -4.03 -6.90 -0.03
C LEU A 33 -5.18 -7.90 -0.14
N THR A 34 -4.90 -9.15 -0.48
CA THR A 34 -5.92 -10.19 -0.64
C THR A 34 -5.78 -11.22 0.47
N SER A 35 -6.88 -11.56 1.14
CA SER A 35 -6.84 -12.61 2.16
C SER A 35 -6.51 -13.96 1.51
N GLU A 36 -5.58 -14.69 2.12
CA GLU A 36 -5.21 -16.02 1.65
C GLU A 36 -6.24 -17.09 2.07
N GLU A 37 -7.06 -16.79 3.07
CA GLU A 37 -8.17 -17.65 3.50
C GLU A 37 -9.41 -17.46 2.62
N SER A 38 -9.61 -16.26 2.06
CA SER A 38 -10.77 -15.94 1.23
C SER A 38 -10.47 -14.83 0.21
N PRO A 39 -10.22 -15.18 -1.08
CA PRO A 39 -9.84 -14.20 -2.11
C PRO A 39 -10.90 -13.13 -2.43
N SER A 40 -12.15 -13.33 -2.03
CA SER A 40 -13.23 -12.35 -2.19
C SER A 40 -13.17 -11.22 -1.16
N ILE A 41 -12.31 -11.35 -0.15
CA ILE A 41 -12.06 -10.35 0.87
C ILE A 41 -10.70 -9.70 0.61
N LYS A 42 -10.72 -8.38 0.49
CA LYS A 42 -9.55 -7.57 0.13
C LYS A 42 -9.48 -6.32 0.98
N ILE A 43 -8.27 -5.81 1.18
CA ILE A 43 -8.05 -4.43 1.61
C ILE A 43 -7.48 -3.70 0.41
N ARG A 44 -8.16 -2.64 -0.02
CA ARG A 44 -7.71 -1.81 -1.14
C ARG A 44 -7.30 -0.46 -0.59
N LEU A 45 -6.00 -0.19 -0.59
CA LEU A 45 -5.40 1.06 -0.19
C LEU A 45 -5.20 1.93 -1.43
N THR A 46 -5.73 3.15 -1.45
CA THR A 46 -5.76 4.02 -2.64
C THR A 46 -5.20 5.42 -2.40
N GLU A 47 -5.12 5.85 -1.13
CA GLU A 47 -4.65 7.18 -0.77
C GLU A 47 -3.39 7.08 0.09
N ARG A 48 -2.41 7.95 -0.17
CA ARG A 48 -1.20 8.08 0.65
C ARG A 48 -1.25 9.35 1.48
N THR A 49 -0.97 9.21 2.76
CA THR A 49 -0.69 10.32 3.67
C THR A 49 0.78 10.31 4.10
N THR A 50 1.20 11.32 4.87
CA THR A 50 2.56 11.40 5.43
C THR A 50 2.94 10.20 6.30
N GLY A 51 1.97 9.46 6.85
CA GLY A 51 2.24 8.35 7.79
C GLY A 51 1.50 7.05 7.51
N SER A 52 0.57 7.03 6.56
CA SER A 52 -0.28 5.88 6.28
C SER A 52 -0.62 5.75 4.80
N LEU A 53 -1.08 4.55 4.45
CA LEU A 53 -1.94 4.33 3.32
C LEU A 53 -3.36 4.15 3.84
N ASN A 54 -4.33 4.80 3.19
CA ASN A 54 -5.74 4.72 3.52
C ASN A 54 -6.50 4.04 2.39
N GLY A 55 -7.61 3.41 2.74
CA GLY A 55 -8.53 2.80 1.80
C GLY A 55 -9.62 2.06 2.55
N GLU A 56 -9.98 0.88 2.07
CA GLU A 56 -11.19 0.18 2.52
C GLU A 56 -10.95 -1.32 2.70
N LEU A 57 -11.62 -1.90 3.69
CA LEU A 57 -11.85 -3.34 3.77
C LEU A 57 -13.06 -3.67 2.91
N ILE A 58 -12.91 -4.61 1.98
CA ILE A 58 -13.90 -4.93 0.95
C ILE A 58 -14.21 -6.42 1.02
N GLN A 59 -15.48 -6.78 0.93
CA GLN A 59 -15.93 -8.16 0.72
C GLN A 59 -16.91 -8.18 -0.44
N ASN A 60 -16.69 -9.09 -1.41
CA ASN A 60 -17.56 -9.25 -2.58
C ASN A 60 -17.81 -7.94 -3.36
N GLY A 61 -16.82 -7.04 -3.37
CA GLY A 61 -16.92 -5.73 -4.04
C GLY A 61 -17.59 -4.62 -3.24
N SER A 62 -18.13 -4.91 -2.06
CA SER A 62 -18.71 -3.91 -1.16
C SER A 62 -17.73 -3.50 -0.07
N ALA A 63 -17.58 -2.18 0.15
CA ALA A 63 -16.80 -1.64 1.24
C ALA A 63 -17.50 -1.88 2.59
N LEU A 64 -16.78 -2.44 3.55
CA LEU A 64 -17.23 -2.71 4.91
C LEU A 64 -16.82 -1.62 5.90
N GLY A 65 -15.81 -0.83 5.55
CA GLY A 65 -15.34 0.30 6.33
C GLY A 65 -13.95 0.77 5.92
N VAL A 66 -13.53 1.87 6.52
CA VAL A 66 -12.25 2.51 6.25
C VAL A 66 -11.13 1.70 6.90
N PHE A 67 -10.09 1.40 6.13
CA PHE A 67 -8.90 0.72 6.59
C PHE A 67 -7.67 1.61 6.38
N GLN A 68 -6.78 1.64 7.37
CA GLN A 68 -5.49 2.32 7.24
C GLN A 68 -4.37 1.40 7.66
N SER A 69 -3.23 1.52 6.99
CA SER A 69 -1.99 0.84 7.37
C SER A 69 -0.85 1.85 7.39
N GLY A 70 -0.11 1.89 8.48
CA GLY A 70 0.94 2.89 8.71
C GLY A 70 2.33 2.30 8.85
N LYS A 71 3.32 3.06 8.38
CA LYS A 71 4.73 2.73 8.58
C LYS A 71 5.12 2.87 10.06
N PRO A 72 6.09 2.07 10.54
CA PRO A 72 6.63 2.24 11.89
C PRO A 72 7.23 3.64 12.03
N LYS A 73 7.07 4.23 13.22
CA LYS A 73 7.81 5.44 13.63
C LYS A 73 8.95 5.02 14.55
N ARG A 74 9.90 5.91 14.85
CA ARG A 74 11.00 5.61 15.78
C ARG A 74 10.43 5.07 17.10
N GLY A 75 10.79 3.83 17.45
CA GLY A 75 10.32 3.14 18.66
C GLY A 75 8.86 2.64 18.63
N LYS A 76 8.23 2.57 17.46
CA LYS A 76 6.85 2.08 17.29
C LYS A 76 6.77 1.07 16.15
N ASP A 77 5.94 0.05 16.34
CA ASP A 77 5.67 -0.96 15.33
C ASP A 77 4.82 -0.40 14.17
N PRO A 78 4.85 -1.04 12.99
CA PRO A 78 3.86 -0.81 11.96
C PRO A 78 2.47 -1.12 12.50
N TRP A 79 1.46 -0.40 12.03
CA TRP A 79 0.12 -0.46 12.62
C TRP A 79 -0.95 -0.53 11.54
N TRP A 80 -2.12 -1.00 11.94
CA TRP A 80 -3.35 -0.90 11.16
C TRP A 80 -4.44 -0.24 11.99
N SER A 81 -5.41 0.37 11.31
CA SER A 81 -6.68 0.78 11.90
C SER A 81 -7.83 0.38 10.99
N PHE A 82 -8.97 0.12 11.61
CA PHE A 82 -10.25 -0.07 10.93
C PHE A 82 -11.28 0.82 11.58
N GLN A 83 -12.08 1.50 10.77
CA GLN A 83 -13.14 2.39 11.21
C GLN A 83 -14.41 2.11 10.41
N GLN A 84 -15.51 2.00 11.12
CA GLN A 84 -16.85 1.96 10.56
C GLN A 84 -17.77 2.76 11.48
N ASP A 85 -18.53 3.68 10.90
CA ASP A 85 -19.33 4.66 11.62
C ASP A 85 -18.48 5.47 12.63
N LYS A 86 -18.93 5.53 13.89
CA LYS A 86 -18.25 6.21 15.01
C LYS A 86 -17.29 5.30 15.79
N LYS A 87 -17.13 4.04 15.39
CA LYS A 87 -16.27 3.07 16.08
C LYS A 87 -14.98 2.86 15.30
N SER A 88 -13.87 2.72 16.02
CA SER A 88 -12.58 2.40 15.44
C SER A 88 -11.82 1.40 16.29
N SER A 89 -10.96 0.62 15.64
CA SER A 89 -10.01 -0.28 16.28
C SER A 89 -8.65 -0.16 15.60
N LYS A 90 -7.59 -0.55 16.31
CA LYS A 90 -6.22 -0.49 15.82
C LYS A 90 -5.39 -1.63 16.38
N GLY A 91 -4.33 -2.00 15.68
CA GLY A 91 -3.41 -3.03 16.10
C GLY A 91 -2.07 -2.95 15.37
N ILE A 92 -1.30 -4.03 15.46
CA ILE A 92 0.05 -4.14 14.88
C ILE A 92 -0.03 -4.89 13.55
N SER A 93 0.71 -4.40 12.55
CA SER A 93 0.89 -5.07 11.27
C SER A 93 2.22 -5.81 11.26
N VAL A 94 2.18 -7.12 11.05
CA VAL A 94 3.35 -8.00 11.04
C VAL A 94 3.64 -8.42 9.61
N PHE A 95 4.79 -8.01 9.07
CA PHE A 95 5.14 -8.21 7.66
C PHE A 95 6.05 -9.42 7.45
N PHE A 96 5.89 -10.09 6.31
CA PHE A 96 6.68 -11.28 5.96
C PHE A 96 7.18 -11.20 4.52
N LYS A 97 8.33 -11.84 4.29
CA LYS A 97 8.79 -12.28 2.97
C LYS A 97 8.64 -13.80 2.90
N GLY A 98 7.57 -14.27 2.27
CA GLY A 98 7.19 -15.69 2.31
C GLY A 98 6.84 -16.12 3.73
N THR A 99 7.74 -16.88 4.36
CA THR A 99 7.62 -17.32 5.76
C THR A 99 8.56 -16.58 6.71
N GLU A 100 9.45 -15.72 6.18
CA GLU A 100 10.41 -14.97 6.98
C GLU A 100 9.78 -13.70 7.54
N LEU A 101 9.87 -13.53 8.87
CA LEU A 101 9.38 -12.33 9.56
C LEU A 101 10.29 -11.13 9.27
N TRP A 102 9.69 -10.03 8.82
CA TRP A 102 10.35 -8.73 8.78
C TRP A 102 10.49 -8.15 10.19
N ASN A 103 11.68 -7.64 10.51
CA ASN A 103 11.97 -7.01 11.78
C ASN A 103 12.76 -5.71 11.55
N PRO A 104 12.32 -4.56 12.09
CA PRO A 104 12.99 -3.27 11.88
C PRO A 104 14.42 -3.21 12.42
N HIS A 105 14.78 -4.10 13.35
CA HIS A 105 16.12 -4.22 13.94
C HIS A 105 17.03 -5.20 13.19
N ARG A 106 16.55 -5.86 12.14
CA ARG A 106 17.33 -6.77 11.31
C ARG A 106 17.51 -6.20 9.90
N ARG A 107 18.60 -6.61 9.23
CA ARG A 107 18.89 -6.19 7.85
C ARG A 107 18.03 -6.90 6.80
N LEU A 108 17.59 -8.13 7.11
CA LEU A 108 16.84 -9.00 6.22
C LEU A 108 15.66 -9.64 6.97
N PRO A 109 14.53 -9.89 6.30
CA PRO A 109 14.20 -9.39 4.95
C PRO A 109 14.11 -7.86 4.94
N LYS A 110 14.27 -7.23 3.77
CA LYS A 110 14.10 -5.77 3.66
C LYS A 110 12.61 -5.43 3.72
N PRO A 111 12.21 -4.27 4.27
CA PRO A 111 10.79 -3.89 4.32
C PRO A 111 10.13 -3.97 2.94
N GLN A 112 10.82 -3.51 1.90
CA GLN A 112 10.31 -3.49 0.54
C GLN A 112 10.14 -4.85 -0.13
N ASP A 113 10.72 -5.90 0.46
CA ASP A 113 10.61 -7.27 -0.05
C ASP A 113 9.43 -8.01 0.58
N SER A 114 8.70 -7.38 1.50
CA SER A 114 7.55 -7.99 2.17
C SER A 114 6.43 -8.24 1.16
N ASN A 115 5.93 -9.47 1.11
CA ASN A 115 4.86 -9.89 0.22
C ASN A 115 3.64 -10.44 0.96
N ARG A 116 3.69 -10.54 2.30
CA ARG A 116 2.56 -10.95 3.13
C ARG A 116 2.48 -10.11 4.40
N VAL A 117 1.29 -9.98 4.96
CA VAL A 117 1.05 -9.27 6.23
C VAL A 117 0.00 -9.99 7.08
N LEU A 118 0.20 -9.99 8.41
CA LEU A 118 -0.78 -10.37 9.41
C LEU A 118 -1.21 -9.13 10.19
N PHE A 119 -2.51 -8.89 10.28
CA PHE A 119 -3.08 -7.82 11.10
C PHE A 119 -3.45 -8.35 12.48
N ALA A 120 -2.49 -8.27 13.40
CA ALA A 120 -2.66 -8.83 14.74
C ALA A 120 -3.87 -8.19 15.44
N GLY A 121 -4.83 -9.04 15.84
CA GLY A 121 -6.05 -8.63 16.54
C GLY A 121 -7.21 -8.16 15.66
N LEU A 122 -7.10 -8.16 14.32
CA LEU A 122 -8.18 -7.69 13.44
C LEU A 122 -9.45 -8.53 13.58
N ALA A 123 -9.34 -9.87 13.59
CA ALA A 123 -10.49 -10.75 13.80
C ALA A 123 -11.20 -10.47 15.13
N ALA A 124 -10.45 -10.26 16.21
CA ALA A 124 -11.01 -9.92 17.52
C ALA A 124 -11.69 -8.55 17.51
N ALA A 125 -11.14 -7.57 16.79
CA ALA A 125 -11.77 -6.28 16.60
C ALA A 125 -13.13 -6.41 15.89
N LEU A 126 -13.18 -7.13 14.77
CA LEU A 126 -14.42 -7.35 14.00
C LEU A 126 -15.44 -8.19 14.78
N TRP A 127 -15.00 -9.21 15.52
CA TRP A 127 -15.88 -10.00 16.39
C TRP A 127 -16.61 -9.15 17.42
N ASN A 128 -15.91 -8.16 17.99
CA ASN A 128 -16.43 -7.27 19.03
C ASN A 128 -17.16 -6.05 18.46
N TRP A 129 -17.43 -5.99 17.14
CA TRP A 129 -18.12 -4.88 16.50
C TRP A 129 -19.63 -4.93 16.81
N ASP A 130 -20.00 -4.47 18.01
CA ASP A 130 -21.34 -4.66 18.57
C ASP A 130 -22.26 -3.45 18.35
N SER A 131 -22.59 -3.12 17.11
CA SER A 131 -23.82 -2.37 16.81
C SER A 131 -24.84 -3.33 16.21
N THR A 132 -26.11 -3.22 16.61
CA THR A 132 -27.19 -4.16 16.23
C THR A 132 -27.27 -4.36 14.72
N GLU A 133 -27.05 -3.30 13.94
CA GLU A 133 -27.07 -3.31 12.47
C GLU A 133 -25.84 -3.96 11.83
N GLN A 134 -24.67 -3.90 12.49
CA GLN A 134 -23.40 -4.39 11.95
C GLN A 134 -23.01 -5.78 12.45
N ARG A 135 -23.77 -6.34 13.41
CA ARG A 135 -23.48 -7.65 14.00
C ARG A 135 -23.47 -8.77 12.96
N SER A 136 -24.39 -8.75 12.00
CA SER A 136 -24.44 -9.73 10.89
C SER A 136 -23.27 -9.54 9.90
N VAL A 137 -22.82 -8.30 9.70
CA VAL A 137 -21.72 -7.95 8.79
C VAL A 137 -20.38 -8.44 9.32
N PHE A 138 -20.12 -8.28 10.62
CA PHE A 138 -18.83 -8.60 11.23
C PHE A 138 -18.86 -9.88 12.05
N ARG A 139 -19.53 -9.88 13.21
CA ARG A 139 -19.51 -11.00 14.16
C ARG A 139 -20.12 -12.27 13.58
N GLY A 140 -21.18 -12.14 12.78
CA GLY A 140 -21.86 -13.27 12.12
C GLY A 140 -21.14 -13.80 10.88
N ASN A 141 -20.10 -13.12 10.41
CA ASN A 141 -19.47 -13.39 9.13
C ASN A 141 -18.18 -14.19 9.31
N ILE A 142 -18.31 -15.52 9.32
CA ILE A 142 -17.21 -16.45 9.61
C ILE A 142 -16.06 -16.29 8.60
N ASP A 143 -16.38 -16.09 7.32
CA ASP A 143 -15.35 -15.92 6.28
C ASP A 143 -14.55 -14.65 6.50
N LEU A 144 -15.21 -13.56 6.92
CA LEU A 144 -14.54 -12.32 7.29
C LEU A 144 -13.64 -12.49 8.50
N LEU A 145 -14.09 -13.21 9.52
CA LEU A 145 -13.30 -13.45 10.73
C LEU A 145 -12.09 -14.34 10.46
N LYS A 146 -12.24 -15.38 9.61
CA LYS A 146 -11.12 -16.21 9.14
C LYS A 146 -10.11 -15.37 8.35
N ALA A 147 -10.59 -14.59 7.38
CA ALA A 147 -9.75 -13.70 6.58
C ALA A 147 -8.99 -12.70 7.47
N ALA A 148 -9.68 -12.08 8.43
CA ALA A 148 -9.10 -11.13 9.37
C ALA A 148 -8.08 -11.75 10.34
N GLY A 149 -8.21 -13.04 10.66
CA GLY A 149 -7.27 -13.78 11.50
C GLY A 149 -6.08 -14.36 10.73
N GLY A 150 -6.20 -14.45 9.41
CA GLY A 150 -5.22 -15.07 8.52
C GLY A 150 -4.19 -14.11 7.93
N LEU A 151 -3.36 -14.66 7.05
CA LEU A 151 -2.36 -13.91 6.29
C LEU A 151 -2.99 -13.27 5.05
N TRP A 152 -2.45 -12.11 4.69
CA TRP A 152 -2.86 -11.33 3.53
C TRP A 152 -1.69 -11.24 2.56
N SER A 153 -1.92 -11.63 1.32
CA SER A 153 -0.97 -11.46 0.24
C SER A 153 -0.96 -10.01 -0.23
N ILE A 154 0.24 -9.41 -0.27
CA ILE A 154 0.49 -8.05 -0.72
C ILE A 154 0.71 -8.09 -2.24
N SER A 155 -0.11 -7.39 -3.01
CA SER A 155 0.08 -7.30 -4.46
C SER A 155 1.42 -6.65 -4.81
N SER A 156 2.01 -7.03 -5.94
CA SER A 156 3.26 -6.42 -6.43
C SER A 156 3.13 -4.92 -6.74
N GLN A 157 1.91 -4.43 -6.91
CA GLN A 157 1.59 -3.01 -7.08
C GLN A 157 1.75 -2.22 -5.78
N CYS A 158 1.60 -2.89 -4.63
CA CYS A 158 2.05 -2.34 -3.36
C CYS A 158 3.59 -2.35 -3.38
N VAL A 159 4.21 -1.20 -3.63
CA VAL A 159 5.67 -1.07 -3.68
C VAL A 159 6.30 -1.21 -2.29
N GLY A 160 6.14 -2.36 -1.65
CA GLY A 160 6.82 -2.78 -0.43
C GLY A 160 6.71 -1.81 0.75
N GLY A 161 5.58 -1.12 0.90
CA GLY A 161 5.43 -0.11 1.95
C GLY A 161 6.29 1.15 1.76
N ARG A 162 6.80 1.43 0.54
CA ARG A 162 7.35 2.75 0.19
C ARG A 162 6.26 3.81 0.25
N ILE A 163 6.00 4.34 1.44
CA ILE A 163 5.67 5.75 1.58
C ILE A 163 7.02 6.46 1.38
N VAL A 164 7.38 6.73 0.13
CA VAL A 164 8.37 7.77 -0.14
C VAL A 164 7.74 9.05 0.39
N ASP A 165 8.39 9.66 1.37
CA ASP A 165 8.06 11.02 1.77
C ASP A 165 8.16 11.87 0.50
N GLY A 166 7.07 12.56 0.17
CA GLY A 166 7.02 13.46 -0.99
C GLY A 166 7.98 14.62 -0.84
#